data_AF-A0A317J6Y7-F1
#
_entry.id   AF-A0A317J6Y7-F1
#
_cell.length_a   1.000
_cell.length_b   1.000
_cell.length_c   1.000
_cell.angle_alpha   90.00
_cell.angle_beta   90.00
_cell.angle_gamma   90.00
#
_symmetry.space_group_name_H-M   'P 1'
#
loop_
_entity.id
_entity.type
_entity.pdbx_description
1 polymer ?
#
loop_
_entity_poly.entity_id
_entity_poly.type
_entity_poly.pdbx_seq_one_letter_code
_entity_poly.pdbx_strand_id
1 'polypeptide(L)'
;MADFNKDGFPDIAVGAGSSVYLLIQSNSVRGTFVNEGPVASAGGTVAGIASGDFNEDGKPDLVVSTNSALLFFPGNGNGTFGAGQSIAGGAFGAILVGKFNSSHDQHLDLAANGGAAAVILLGDGTGHFSLAPNVRCNGDISALAEGDFNGDGKPDLACGENVWIGNGGGGFTQSATLTGLNGIVFDTR
;
A
#
# COMPACT_ATOMS: atom_id res chain seq x y z
N MET A 1 -2.32 -3.55 8.69
CA MET A 1 -3.08 -3.81 9.94
C MET A 1 -4.31 -2.94 9.89
N ALA A 2 -5.45 -3.45 10.33
CA ALA A 2 -6.72 -2.71 10.42
C ALA A 2 -7.68 -3.49 11.32
N ASP A 3 -8.79 -2.89 11.75
CA ASP A 3 -9.88 -3.59 12.43
C ASP A 3 -10.80 -4.26 11.38
N PHE A 4 -10.38 -5.43 10.88
CA PHE A 4 -11.01 -6.07 9.70
C PHE A 4 -12.38 -6.68 10.03
N ASN A 5 -12.64 -7.01 11.29
CA ASN A 5 -13.92 -7.55 11.76
C ASN A 5 -14.79 -6.53 12.52
N LYS A 6 -14.32 -5.29 12.67
CA LYS A 6 -15.00 -4.19 13.36
C LYS A 6 -15.29 -4.46 14.84
N ASP A 7 -14.43 -5.20 15.51
CA ASP A 7 -14.56 -5.47 16.94
C ASP A 7 -13.88 -4.42 17.84
N GLY A 8 -13.24 -3.41 17.24
CA GLY A 8 -12.56 -2.32 17.91
C GLY A 8 -11.09 -2.62 18.23
N PHE A 9 -10.54 -3.76 17.80
CA PHE A 9 -9.14 -4.12 17.98
C PHE A 9 -8.41 -4.23 16.63
N PRO A 10 -7.12 -3.85 16.57
CA PRO A 10 -6.36 -3.97 15.33
C PRO A 10 -5.99 -5.43 15.05
N ASP A 11 -6.36 -5.89 13.87
CA ASP A 11 -6.05 -7.20 13.32
C ASP A 11 -4.85 -7.14 12.35
N ILE A 12 -4.33 -8.32 12.00
CA ILE A 12 -3.16 -8.46 11.13
C ILE A 12 -3.52 -9.31 9.90
N ALA A 13 -3.28 -8.76 8.71
CA ALA A 13 -3.27 -9.52 7.46
C ALA A 13 -1.83 -9.97 7.14
N VAL A 14 -1.65 -11.25 6.82
CA VAL A 14 -0.33 -11.86 6.57
C VAL A 14 -0.33 -12.60 5.24
N GLY A 15 0.66 -12.33 4.40
CA GLY A 15 0.88 -13.09 3.17
C GLY A 15 1.58 -14.41 3.46
N ALA A 16 1.05 -15.53 2.96
CA ALA A 16 1.69 -16.83 3.05
C ALA A 16 1.49 -17.62 1.74
N GLY A 17 2.56 -17.76 0.97
CA GLY A 17 2.50 -18.35 -0.37
C GLY A 17 1.61 -17.50 -1.27
N SER A 18 0.56 -18.09 -1.83
CA SER A 18 -0.39 -17.40 -2.71
C SER A 18 -1.65 -16.89 -2.01
N SER A 19 -1.70 -16.95 -0.69
CA SER A 19 -2.90 -16.60 0.09
C SER A 19 -2.58 -15.52 1.10
N VAL A 20 -3.60 -14.74 1.45
CA VAL A 20 -3.59 -13.86 2.62
C VAL A 20 -4.35 -14.54 3.74
N TYR A 21 -3.74 -14.59 4.92
CA TYR A 21 -4.33 -15.05 6.15
C TYR A 21 -4.70 -13.87 7.03
N LEU A 22 -5.73 -14.04 7.84
CA LEU A 22 -6.13 -13.06 8.82
C LEU A 22 -5.92 -13.58 10.25
N LEU A 23 -5.20 -12.79 11.02
CA LEU A 23 -4.97 -12.98 12.44
C LEU A 23 -5.79 -11.94 13.18
N ILE A 24 -6.93 -12.37 13.73
CA ILE A 24 -7.86 -11.51 14.48
C ILE A 24 -7.38 -11.35 15.90
N GLN A 25 -7.31 -10.12 16.41
CA GLN A 25 -6.93 -9.89 17.79
C GLN A 25 -8.06 -10.32 18.73
N SER A 26 -7.74 -11.10 19.76
CA SER A 26 -8.73 -11.51 20.76
C SER A 26 -9.24 -10.31 21.55
N ASN A 27 -10.57 -10.16 21.59
CA ASN A 27 -11.26 -9.19 22.45
C ASN A 27 -11.02 -9.41 23.96
N SER A 28 -10.60 -10.62 24.36
CA SER A 28 -10.47 -11.02 25.76
C SER A 28 -9.06 -10.81 26.30
N VAL A 29 -8.04 -10.84 25.43
CA VAL A 29 -6.63 -10.67 25.81
C VAL A 29 -5.88 -9.93 24.70
N ARG A 30 -5.50 -8.68 24.97
CA ARG A 30 -4.68 -7.88 24.03
C ARG A 30 -3.35 -8.59 23.72
N GLY A 31 -2.98 -8.59 22.44
CA GLY A 31 -1.75 -9.22 21.94
C GLY A 31 -1.86 -10.72 21.63
N THR A 32 -3.02 -11.34 21.88
CA THR A 32 -3.30 -12.72 21.43
C THR A 32 -4.08 -12.68 20.12
N PHE A 33 -3.69 -13.51 19.15
CA PHE A 33 -4.33 -13.58 17.85
C PHE A 33 -4.91 -14.96 17.55
N VAL A 34 -6.09 -14.98 16.93
CA VAL A 34 -6.74 -16.17 16.37
C VAL A 34 -6.53 -16.17 14.86
N ASN A 35 -6.05 -17.28 14.32
CA ASN A 35 -5.89 -17.45 12.87
C ASN A 35 -7.22 -17.92 12.27
N GLU A 36 -7.86 -17.07 11.48
CA GLU A 36 -9.12 -17.35 10.77
C GLU A 36 -8.89 -18.11 9.44
N GLY A 37 -7.64 -18.45 9.13
CA GLY A 37 -7.27 -19.15 7.90
C GLY A 37 -7.10 -18.20 6.70
N PRO A 38 -7.07 -18.75 5.47
CA PRO A 38 -6.92 -17.94 4.27
C PRO A 38 -8.23 -17.19 3.98
N VAL A 39 -8.13 -15.87 3.91
CA VAL A 39 -9.28 -14.96 3.66
C VAL A 39 -9.30 -14.41 2.24
N ALA A 40 -8.17 -14.50 1.52
CA ALA A 40 -8.06 -14.12 0.12
C ALA A 40 -7.03 -14.99 -0.61
N SER A 41 -7.29 -15.28 -1.88
CA SER A 41 -6.37 -15.96 -2.79
C SER A 41 -5.85 -14.96 -3.81
N ALA A 42 -4.54 -14.76 -3.84
CA ALA A 42 -3.89 -13.76 -4.67
C ALA A 42 -3.35 -14.32 -6.00
N GLY A 43 -3.46 -15.64 -6.22
CA GLY A 43 -3.07 -16.30 -7.48
C GLY A 43 -1.58 -16.28 -7.84
N GLY A 44 -0.75 -15.60 -7.03
CA GLY A 44 0.70 -15.51 -7.13
C GLY A 44 1.31 -15.33 -5.74
N THR A 45 2.62 -15.48 -5.61
CA THR A 45 3.30 -15.35 -4.30
C THR A 45 3.14 -13.93 -3.78
N VAL A 46 2.50 -13.78 -2.62
CA VAL A 46 2.27 -12.49 -1.97
C VAL A 46 3.61 -11.86 -1.62
N ALA A 47 3.80 -10.63 -2.07
CA ALA A 47 5.02 -9.85 -1.88
C ALA A 47 4.80 -8.62 -0.98
N GLY A 48 3.58 -8.10 -0.93
CA GLY A 48 3.20 -6.96 -0.11
C GLY A 48 1.70 -6.91 0.12
N ILE A 49 1.30 -6.34 1.26
CA ILE A 49 -0.10 -6.13 1.63
C ILE A 49 -0.23 -4.72 2.18
N ALA A 50 -1.16 -3.97 1.61
CA ALA A 50 -1.65 -2.70 2.11
C ALA A 50 -3.10 -2.86 2.58
N SER A 51 -3.49 -2.11 3.60
CA SER A 51 -4.85 -2.10 4.14
C SER A 51 -5.33 -0.66 4.31
N GLY A 52 -6.59 -0.42 3.99
CA GLY A 52 -7.22 0.91 4.03
C GLY A 52 -8.66 0.83 3.54
N ASP A 53 -9.44 1.88 3.71
CA ASP A 53 -10.79 2.01 3.13
C ASP A 53 -10.65 2.65 1.74
N PHE A 54 -10.37 1.84 0.72
CA PHE A 54 -10.05 2.33 -0.63
C PHE A 54 -11.31 2.58 -1.46
N ASN A 55 -12.45 2.02 -1.05
CA ASN A 55 -13.75 2.21 -1.69
C ASN A 55 -14.74 3.08 -0.87
N GLU A 56 -14.26 3.67 0.22
CA GLU A 56 -15.00 4.58 1.10
C GLU A 56 -16.33 4.00 1.64
N ASP A 57 -16.41 2.68 1.77
CA ASP A 57 -17.59 2.00 2.31
C ASP A 57 -17.55 1.86 3.85
N GLY A 58 -16.49 2.38 4.46
CA GLY A 58 -16.25 2.38 5.89
C GLY A 58 -15.72 1.06 6.41
N LYS A 59 -15.32 0.11 5.56
CA LYS A 59 -14.75 -1.19 5.97
C LYS A 59 -13.30 -1.28 5.47
N PRO A 60 -12.40 -1.89 6.25
CA PRO A 60 -11.04 -2.07 5.77
C PRO A 60 -10.97 -3.06 4.61
N ASP A 61 -10.43 -2.58 3.50
CA ASP A 61 -10.10 -3.37 2.32
C ASP A 61 -8.62 -3.78 2.35
N LEU A 62 -8.22 -4.61 1.37
CA LEU A 62 -6.82 -4.94 1.11
C LEU A 62 -6.42 -4.60 -0.32
N VAL A 63 -5.17 -4.18 -0.48
CA VAL A 63 -4.45 -4.25 -1.75
C VAL A 63 -3.25 -5.17 -1.58
N VAL A 64 -3.12 -6.15 -2.46
CA VAL A 64 -2.12 -7.21 -2.38
C VAL A 64 -1.27 -7.20 -3.64
N SER A 65 0.04 -7.03 -3.49
CA SER A 65 0.99 -7.27 -4.57
C SER A 65 1.46 -8.71 -4.50
N THR A 66 1.62 -9.29 -5.68
CA THR A 66 2.24 -10.59 -5.85
C THR A 66 3.44 -10.45 -6.78
N ASN A 67 4.08 -11.57 -7.09
CA ASN A 67 5.08 -11.64 -8.15
C ASN A 67 4.49 -11.52 -9.56
N SER A 68 3.17 -11.44 -9.73
CA SER A 68 2.50 -11.41 -11.03
C SER A 68 1.37 -10.40 -11.17
N ALA A 69 0.84 -9.85 -10.08
CA ALA A 69 -0.33 -8.99 -10.10
C ALA A 69 -0.38 -8.02 -8.91
N LEU A 70 -1.18 -6.97 -9.07
CA LEU A 70 -1.66 -6.12 -7.99
C LEU A 70 -3.19 -6.30 -7.91
N LEU A 71 -3.70 -6.62 -6.73
CA LEU A 71 -5.10 -7.01 -6.54
C LEU A 71 -5.75 -6.18 -5.44
N PHE A 72 -6.92 -5.62 -5.72
CA PHE A 72 -7.82 -5.02 -4.74
C PHE A 72 -8.82 -6.07 -4.23
N PHE A 73 -8.98 -6.17 -2.90
CA PHE A 73 -9.94 -7.04 -2.25
C PHE A 73 -10.85 -6.18 -1.35
N PRO A 74 -12.12 -5.95 -1.73
CA PRO A 74 -13.03 -5.16 -0.92
C PRO A 74 -13.38 -5.90 0.39
N GLY A 75 -13.36 -5.20 1.50
CA GLY A 75 -13.67 -5.71 2.82
C GLY A 75 -15.16 -5.88 3.05
N ASN A 76 -15.55 -6.97 3.69
CA ASN A 76 -16.94 -7.15 4.14
C ASN A 76 -17.16 -6.66 5.59
N GLY A 77 -16.09 -6.24 6.28
CA GLY A 77 -16.15 -5.69 7.64
C GLY A 77 -16.44 -6.70 8.73
N ASN A 78 -16.33 -8.00 8.41
CA ASN A 78 -16.53 -9.12 9.33
C ASN A 78 -15.34 -10.10 9.27
N GLY A 79 -14.15 -9.61 8.88
CA GLY A 79 -12.96 -10.43 8.69
C GLY A 79 -12.90 -11.21 7.36
N THR A 80 -13.86 -10.99 6.45
CA THR A 80 -13.85 -11.60 5.11
C THR A 80 -13.73 -10.55 4.01
N PHE A 81 -13.35 -11.00 2.81
CA PHE A 81 -13.14 -10.14 1.64
C PHE A 81 -13.92 -10.63 0.43
N GLY A 82 -14.29 -9.70 -0.45
CA GLY A 82 -14.83 -10.00 -1.76
C GLY A 82 -13.77 -10.56 -2.72
N ALA A 83 -14.19 -10.86 -3.95
CA ALA A 83 -13.28 -11.37 -4.97
C ALA A 83 -12.20 -10.34 -5.34
N GLY A 84 -10.98 -10.83 -5.56
CA GLY A 84 -9.84 -9.99 -5.95
C GLY A 84 -10.03 -9.39 -7.35
N GLN A 85 -9.82 -8.09 -7.46
CA GLN A 85 -9.92 -7.32 -8.68
C GLN A 85 -8.54 -6.86 -9.13
N SER A 86 -8.17 -7.11 -10.38
CA SER A 86 -6.87 -6.71 -10.90
C SER A 86 -6.75 -5.19 -11.04
N ILE A 87 -5.72 -4.63 -10.42
CA ILE A 87 -5.29 -3.25 -10.63
C ILE A 87 -4.26 -3.24 -11.76
N ALA A 88 -4.49 -2.41 -12.78
CA ALA A 88 -3.54 -2.22 -13.87
C ALA A 88 -2.30 -1.47 -13.39
N GLY A 89 -1.11 -1.81 -13.90
CA GLY A 89 0.14 -1.10 -13.57
C GLY A 89 1.35 -1.99 -13.31
N GLY A 90 1.16 -3.30 -13.16
CA GLY A 90 2.26 -4.27 -13.12
C GLY A 90 3.26 -4.01 -12.00
N ALA A 91 2.78 -4.04 -10.76
CA ALA A 91 3.63 -3.84 -9.59
C ALA A 91 3.99 -5.17 -8.91
N PHE A 92 5.24 -5.29 -8.48
CA PHE A 92 5.80 -6.49 -7.87
C PHE A 92 6.65 -6.08 -6.66
N GLY A 93 6.33 -6.58 -5.46
CA GLY A 93 7.09 -6.26 -4.25
C GLY A 93 6.41 -5.22 -3.36
N ALA A 94 7.19 -4.26 -2.84
CA ALA A 94 6.72 -3.28 -1.87
C ALA A 94 5.54 -2.43 -2.40
N ILE A 95 4.54 -2.22 -1.54
CA ILE A 95 3.43 -1.29 -1.74
C ILE A 95 3.39 -0.36 -0.54
N LEU A 96 3.02 0.89 -0.80
CA LEU A 96 2.82 1.94 0.18
C LEU A 96 1.48 2.62 -0.11
N VAL A 97 0.78 3.01 0.95
CA VAL A 97 -0.46 3.80 0.87
C VAL A 97 -0.13 5.27 1.12
N GLY A 98 -0.73 6.18 0.36
CA GLY A 98 -0.56 7.62 0.53
C GLY A 98 -1.75 8.41 -0.01
N LYS A 99 -1.62 9.74 -0.06
CA LYS A 99 -2.59 10.64 -0.72
C LYS A 99 -1.87 11.54 -1.72
N PHE A 100 -1.27 10.92 -2.73
CA PHE A 100 -0.35 11.55 -3.67
C PHE A 100 -1.02 12.61 -4.56
N ASN A 101 -2.35 12.61 -4.68
CA ASN A 101 -3.13 13.65 -5.32
C ASN A 101 -4.00 14.50 -4.35
N SER A 102 -3.55 14.68 -3.10
CA SER A 102 -4.26 15.41 -2.02
C SER A 102 -4.75 16.84 -2.33
N SER A 103 -4.19 17.48 -3.36
CA SER A 103 -4.67 18.80 -3.83
C SER A 103 -5.93 18.73 -4.69
N HIS A 104 -6.27 17.53 -5.19
CA HIS A 104 -7.44 17.28 -6.02
C HIS A 104 -8.55 16.57 -5.23
N ASP A 105 -8.21 15.51 -4.51
CA ASP A 105 -9.12 14.74 -3.68
C ASP A 105 -8.41 14.24 -2.42
N GLN A 106 -9.08 13.43 -1.59
CA GLN A 106 -8.53 12.92 -0.33
C GLN A 106 -8.57 11.39 -0.27
N HIS A 107 -8.69 10.75 -1.44
CA HIS A 107 -8.78 9.31 -1.57
C HIS A 107 -7.43 8.65 -1.24
N LEU A 108 -7.47 7.36 -0.90
CA LEU A 108 -6.25 6.59 -0.70
C LEU A 108 -5.66 6.18 -2.04
N ASP A 109 -4.40 6.55 -2.23
CA ASP A 109 -3.57 6.22 -3.38
C ASP A 109 -2.53 5.16 -3.00
N LEU A 110 -1.83 4.65 -4.02
CA LEU A 110 -0.73 3.71 -3.84
C LEU A 110 0.53 4.15 -4.56
N ALA A 111 1.67 3.86 -3.95
CA ALA A 111 2.95 3.76 -4.61
C ALA A 111 3.41 2.31 -4.54
N ALA A 112 3.78 1.73 -5.66
CA ALA A 112 4.17 0.33 -5.72
C ALA A 112 5.45 0.12 -6.53
N ASN A 113 6.23 -0.88 -6.18
CA ASN A 113 7.46 -1.21 -6.88
C ASN A 113 7.17 -1.72 -8.30
N GLY A 114 7.65 -1.01 -9.33
CA GLY A 114 7.58 -1.38 -10.75
C GLY A 114 8.93 -1.83 -11.33
N GLY A 115 9.86 -2.29 -10.50
CA GLY A 115 11.24 -2.61 -10.85
C GLY A 115 12.15 -1.39 -10.70
N ALA A 116 12.43 -0.69 -11.80
CA ALA A 116 13.34 0.46 -11.83
C ALA A 116 12.65 1.80 -11.50
N ALA A 117 11.33 1.80 -11.34
CA ALA A 117 10.51 2.97 -11.06
C ALA A 117 9.36 2.59 -10.11
N ALA A 118 8.95 3.54 -9.27
CA ALA A 118 7.72 3.40 -8.52
C ALA A 118 6.55 3.74 -9.45
N VAL A 119 5.55 2.87 -9.45
CA VAL A 119 4.26 3.08 -10.13
C VAL A 119 3.34 3.77 -9.14
N ILE A 120 2.78 4.91 -9.55
CA ILE A 120 1.83 5.68 -8.74
C ILE A 120 0.43 5.39 -9.28
N LEU A 121 -0.47 5.02 -8.37
CA LEU A 121 -1.84 4.61 -8.64
C LEU A 121 -2.76 5.52 -7.85
N LEU A 122 -3.49 6.38 -8.56
CA LEU A 122 -4.43 7.32 -7.96
C LEU A 122 -5.79 6.64 -7.78
N GLY A 123 -6.24 6.56 -6.54
CA GLY A 123 -7.53 5.98 -6.17
C GLY A 123 -8.67 6.95 -6.45
N ASP A 124 -9.83 6.42 -6.83
CA ASP A 124 -11.04 7.22 -7.07
C ASP A 124 -12.07 7.14 -5.95
N GLY A 125 -11.70 6.53 -4.82
CA GLY A 125 -12.59 6.30 -3.68
C GLY A 125 -13.66 5.23 -3.92
N THR A 126 -13.62 4.51 -5.04
CA THR A 126 -14.56 3.41 -5.34
C THR A 126 -13.88 2.04 -5.44
N GLY A 127 -12.59 1.98 -5.08
CA GLY A 127 -11.75 0.80 -5.24
C GLY A 127 -11.12 0.67 -6.63
N HIS A 128 -11.27 1.67 -7.51
CA HIS A 128 -10.55 1.70 -8.79
C HIS A 128 -9.34 2.64 -8.71
N PHE A 129 -8.34 2.33 -9.53
CA PHE A 129 -7.08 3.04 -9.57
C PHE A 129 -6.68 3.41 -10.99
N SER A 130 -6.11 4.59 -11.16
CA SER A 130 -5.60 5.09 -12.42
C SER A 130 -4.10 5.37 -12.35
N LEU A 131 -3.39 5.12 -13.45
CA LEU A 131 -1.94 5.32 -13.50
C LEU A 131 -1.59 6.82 -13.56
N ALA A 132 -0.75 7.26 -12.62
CA ALA A 132 -0.04 8.52 -12.70
C ALA A 132 1.36 8.34 -13.33
N PRO A 133 2.06 9.43 -13.69
CA PRO A 133 3.43 9.33 -14.19
C PRO A 133 4.36 8.61 -13.20
N ASN A 134 5.09 7.61 -13.68
CA ASN A 134 6.01 6.83 -12.86
C ASN A 134 7.16 7.68 -12.30
N VAL A 135 7.60 7.33 -11.09
CA VAL A 135 8.72 7.97 -10.39
C VAL A 135 9.99 7.13 -10.59
N ARG A 136 11.03 7.71 -11.21
CA ARG A 136 12.25 6.97 -11.58
C ARG A 136 13.19 6.81 -10.40
N CYS A 137 13.17 5.66 -9.74
CA CYS A 137 14.00 5.42 -8.56
C CYS A 137 15.48 5.14 -8.89
N ASN A 138 15.81 4.93 -10.17
CA ASN A 138 17.16 4.75 -10.71
C ASN A 138 17.92 3.56 -10.06
N GLY A 139 17.21 2.48 -9.77
CA GLY A 139 17.74 1.25 -9.19
C GLY A 139 16.61 0.34 -8.72
N ASP A 140 16.97 -0.85 -8.23
CA ASP A 140 16.00 -1.77 -7.64
C ASP A 140 15.42 -1.17 -6.36
N ILE A 141 14.09 -1.14 -6.29
CA ILE A 141 13.36 -0.61 -5.13
C ILE A 141 13.28 -1.69 -4.06
N SER A 142 14.12 -1.61 -3.03
CA SER A 142 13.98 -2.46 -1.84
C SER A 142 12.92 -1.96 -0.87
N ALA A 143 12.70 -0.64 -0.83
CA ALA A 143 11.73 0.02 0.04
C ALA A 143 11.19 1.29 -0.61
N LEU A 144 9.97 1.65 -0.22
CA LEU A 144 9.29 2.90 -0.53
C LEU A 144 8.92 3.58 0.79
N ALA A 145 8.93 4.91 0.81
CA ALA A 145 8.42 5.68 1.93
C ALA A 145 7.76 6.97 1.49
N GLU A 146 6.76 7.37 2.27
CA GLU A 146 5.99 8.60 2.09
C GLU A 146 6.16 9.46 3.33
N GLY A 147 6.10 10.76 3.11
CA GLY A 147 6.18 11.78 4.14
C GLY A 147 6.22 13.17 3.51
N ASP A 148 6.09 14.21 4.31
CA ASP A 148 6.29 15.59 3.87
C ASP A 148 7.77 15.97 4.14
N PHE A 149 8.65 15.76 3.15
CA PHE A 149 10.09 15.94 3.32
C PHE A 149 10.54 17.39 3.12
N ASN A 150 9.74 18.22 2.46
CA ASN A 150 10.02 19.64 2.25
C ASN A 150 9.19 20.60 3.14
N GLY A 151 8.20 20.10 3.87
CA GLY A 151 7.34 20.88 4.75
C GLY A 151 6.20 21.63 4.05
N ASP A 152 5.79 21.22 2.84
CA ASP A 152 4.75 21.89 2.07
C ASP A 152 3.33 21.34 2.31
N GLY A 153 3.22 20.30 3.14
CA GLY A 153 1.97 19.66 3.52
C GLY A 153 1.44 18.66 2.48
N LYS A 154 2.24 18.29 1.46
CA LYS A 154 1.86 17.30 0.46
C LYS A 154 2.73 16.04 0.58
N PRO A 155 2.19 14.86 0.22
CA PRO A 155 2.99 13.63 0.22
C PRO A 155 4.14 13.66 -0.78
N ASP A 156 5.35 13.53 -0.28
CA ASP A 156 6.57 13.26 -1.03
C ASP A 156 6.86 11.75 -1.01
N LEU A 157 7.70 11.30 -1.96
CA LEU A 157 8.09 9.88 -2.08
C LEU A 157 9.61 9.73 -1.99
N ALA A 158 10.07 8.83 -1.15
CA ALA A 158 11.44 8.36 -1.16
C ALA A 158 11.51 6.94 -1.74
N CYS A 159 12.42 6.73 -2.69
CA CYS A 159 12.65 5.43 -3.29
C CYS A 159 14.10 5.29 -3.80
N GLY A 160 14.71 4.13 -3.51
CA GLY A 160 16.15 3.95 -3.72
C GLY A 160 16.94 4.99 -2.92
N GLU A 161 17.84 5.71 -3.60
CA GLU A 161 18.63 6.81 -3.01
C GLU A 161 18.00 8.19 -3.26
N ASN A 162 16.76 8.29 -3.74
CA ASN A 162 16.20 9.57 -4.18
C ASN A 162 14.97 9.97 -3.38
N VAL A 163 14.84 11.29 -3.15
CA VAL A 163 13.62 11.92 -2.63
C VAL A 163 12.96 12.73 -3.75
N TRP A 164 11.68 12.51 -3.91
CA TRP A 164 10.82 13.07 -4.94
C TRP A 164 9.74 13.92 -4.29
N ILE A 165 9.72 15.21 -4.62
CA ILE A 165 8.78 16.17 -4.06
C ILE A 165 7.47 16.09 -4.82
N GLY A 166 6.40 15.77 -4.09
CA GLY A 166 5.05 15.64 -4.60
C GLY A 166 4.41 17.01 -4.79
N ASN A 167 3.77 17.22 -5.93
CA ASN A 167 2.99 18.44 -6.15
C ASN A 167 1.57 18.36 -5.57
N GLY A 168 1.19 17.20 -4.99
CA GLY A 168 -0.15 16.90 -4.48
C GLY A 168 -1.17 16.65 -5.58
N GLY A 169 -0.78 16.49 -6.83
CA GLY A 169 -1.66 16.16 -7.97
C GLY A 169 -1.23 14.87 -8.67
N GLY A 170 -0.53 13.97 -7.95
CA GLY A 170 0.05 12.74 -8.50
C GLY A 170 1.35 12.94 -9.28
N GLY A 171 1.88 14.17 -9.35
CA GLY A 171 3.13 14.49 -10.02
C GLY A 171 4.28 14.67 -9.04
N PHE A 172 5.48 14.24 -9.44
CA PHE A 172 6.68 14.29 -8.61
C PHE A 172 7.84 14.95 -9.32
N THR A 173 8.65 15.70 -8.58
CA THR A 173 9.89 16.33 -9.06
C THR A 173 11.07 15.89 -8.21
N GLN A 174 12.18 15.49 -8.83
CA GLN A 174 13.35 15.07 -8.09
C GLN A 174 13.95 16.26 -7.34
N SER A 175 14.13 16.14 -6.03
CA SER A 175 14.70 17.21 -5.20
C SER A 175 16.14 16.92 -4.78
N ALA A 176 16.45 15.67 -4.41
CA ALA A 176 17.79 15.29 -3.98
C ALA A 176 18.10 13.80 -4.21
N THR A 177 19.39 13.52 -4.35
CA THR A 177 19.95 12.16 -4.23
C THR A 177 20.68 12.08 -2.88
N LEU A 178 20.27 11.13 -2.05
CA LEU A 178 20.85 10.80 -0.75
C LEU A 178 22.19 10.09 -0.96
N THR A 179 23.25 10.88 -1.16
CA THR A 179 24.60 10.32 -1.35
C THR A 179 25.20 9.79 -0.04
N GLY A 180 25.95 8.69 -0.11
CA GLY A 180 26.76 8.17 1.00
C GLY A 180 26.03 7.29 2.02
N LEU A 181 24.76 6.96 1.78
CA LEU A 181 23.97 6.09 2.65
C LEU A 181 23.73 4.74 1.98
N ASN A 182 24.62 3.77 2.20
CA ASN A 182 24.33 2.38 1.85
C ASN A 182 23.27 1.84 2.82
N GLY A 183 22.10 1.46 2.29
CA GLY A 183 21.06 0.76 3.05
C GLY A 183 20.10 1.66 3.81
N ILE A 184 19.51 2.67 3.16
CA ILE A 184 18.43 3.45 3.75
C ILE A 184 17.25 2.52 4.03
N VAL A 185 16.98 2.30 5.31
CA VAL A 185 15.74 1.71 5.81
C VAL A 185 14.84 2.88 6.16
N PHE A 186 13.73 3.02 5.45
CA PHE A 186 12.73 4.00 5.80
C PHE A 186 11.87 3.45 6.95
N ASP A 187 11.92 4.10 8.12
CA ASP A 187 11.04 3.83 9.27
C ASP A 187 9.76 4.65 9.11
N THR A 188 8.72 4.05 8.53
CA THR A 188 7.36 4.62 8.52
C THR A 188 6.72 4.29 9.85
N ARG A 189 6.70 5.26 10.78
CA ARG A 189 5.98 5.13 12.06
C ARG A 189 4.51 5.44 11.93
#